data_AF-A0A1V2LJ61-F1
#
_entry.id   AF-A0A1V2LJ61-F1
#
_cell.length_a   1.000
_cell.length_b   1.000
_cell.length_c   1.000
_cell.angle_alpha   90.00
_cell.angle_beta   90.00
_cell.angle_gamma   90.00
#
_symmetry.space_group_name_H-M   'P 1'
#
loop_
_entity.id
_entity.type
_entity.pdbx_description
1 polymer ?
#
loop_
_entity_poly.entity_id
_entity_poly.type
_entity_poly.pdbx_seq_one_letter_code
_entity_poly.pdbx_strand_id
1 'polypeptide(L)'
;MSSVDEIASLVQTLYSPNQDKDLILSVQQQLQNIQKRPDAPELAHELLKYNVQTIQFFGALTYTVYLFNHPIDTQIGDVMIGELVEACSRNLDSVVIQKLLFNIAKIYTNILYFPINDLFQKLSSKGLDMITISKYGLLACKTIGEELNRCEKITAEKNQMIMDSMLEDNTKNLLNNTTHLVLEDSSLKKVWLDCLQAWMIYVSKSSFEFHVKSDLNEYYRITLMLLQKLDIDALDLISEIFDVCPSQLNNDNKSFFRSLVFSEWTTNFITNNDIDDNSKLSKLIASSLDSEILTFASKLIDSEYQQRIEFLLFLTNQPGDPITDEPFSVDMLEFWTLFAEAFINDTEAIHTLIGNEEAKIQTLHKISKTYFIKLSAIYWEKCKLIDGFDEYEDEFLNFRRDIGELFESLFTIARSEVFNNLSNSVSSSLLNERCSNDQIKNADTSLYLLTVISSIVGETENDTNLFYDLNCLFESKFLVRIASLPLSSDLDNKLYQYLVKDSIKFISEINWFYQTPSGLSHVNDVLMFLFKYLEDSNFQDSASRAILSITDTYEVKLRILEVSRST
;
A
#
# COMPACT_ATOMS: atom_id res chain seq x y z
N MET A 1 -32.49 -47.55 2.52
CA MET A 1 -32.20 -46.16 2.92
C MET A 1 -31.27 -46.24 4.10
N SER A 2 -30.08 -45.64 4.04
CA SER A 2 -29.22 -45.50 5.22
C SER A 2 -29.95 -44.65 6.26
N SER A 3 -29.87 -45.03 7.53
CA SER A 3 -30.47 -44.24 8.60
C SER A 3 -29.72 -42.91 8.79
N VAL A 4 -30.38 -41.87 9.32
CA VAL A 4 -29.71 -40.58 9.59
C VAL A 4 -28.52 -40.78 10.56
N ASP A 5 -28.65 -41.70 11.52
CA ASP A 5 -27.57 -42.06 12.45
C ASP A 5 -26.37 -42.71 11.75
N GLU A 6 -26.60 -43.56 10.74
CA GLU A 6 -25.51 -44.11 9.93
C GLU A 6 -24.77 -43.00 9.18
N ILE A 7 -25.49 -42.03 8.63
CA ILE A 7 -24.89 -40.90 7.91
C ILE A 7 -24.11 -40.00 8.87
N ALA A 8 -24.64 -39.72 10.07
CA ALA A 8 -23.95 -39.01 11.12
C ALA A 8 -22.64 -39.72 11.52
N SER A 9 -22.64 -41.05 11.60
CA SER A 9 -21.45 -41.85 11.90
C SER A 9 -20.39 -41.78 10.78
N LEU A 10 -20.83 -41.74 9.52
CA LEU A 10 -19.95 -41.56 8.36
C LEU A 10 -19.30 -40.17 8.38
N VAL A 11 -20.06 -39.12 8.71
CA VAL A 11 -19.53 -37.76 8.86
C VAL A 11 -18.49 -37.72 9.98
N GLN A 12 -18.77 -38.32 11.13
CA GLN A 12 -17.79 -38.37 12.23
C GLN A 12 -16.53 -39.16 11.84
N THR A 13 -16.68 -40.25 11.09
CA THR A 13 -15.55 -41.03 10.56
C THR A 13 -14.69 -40.18 9.63
N LEU A 14 -15.30 -39.36 8.77
CA LEU A 14 -14.59 -38.47 7.85
C LEU A 14 -13.70 -37.44 8.56
N TYR A 15 -14.14 -36.93 9.72
CA TYR A 15 -13.43 -35.91 10.48
C TYR A 15 -12.60 -36.45 11.65
N SER A 16 -12.55 -37.77 11.83
CA SER A 16 -11.77 -38.38 12.92
C SER A 16 -10.26 -38.39 12.58
N PRO A 17 -9.38 -38.10 13.54
CA PRO A 17 -7.93 -38.17 13.31
C PRO A 17 -7.47 -39.61 13.11
N ASN A 18 -6.35 -39.80 12.38
CA ASN A 18 -5.68 -41.08 12.17
C ASN A 18 -6.52 -42.17 11.48
N GLN A 19 -7.44 -41.78 10.59
CA GLN A 19 -8.20 -42.73 9.77
C GLN A 19 -7.41 -43.17 8.54
N ASP A 20 -7.72 -44.38 8.05
CA ASP A 20 -7.13 -44.93 6.83
C ASP A 20 -7.55 -44.11 5.59
N LYS A 21 -6.62 -43.89 4.67
CA LYS A 21 -6.83 -43.05 3.48
C LYS A 21 -7.88 -43.64 2.55
N ASP A 22 -7.87 -44.96 2.36
CA ASP A 22 -8.83 -45.64 1.48
C ASP A 22 -10.23 -45.61 2.10
N LEU A 23 -10.32 -45.72 3.43
CA LEU A 23 -11.58 -45.52 4.16
C LEU A 23 -12.11 -44.10 3.99
N ILE A 24 -11.30 -43.04 4.19
CA ILE A 24 -11.71 -41.64 3.99
C ILE A 24 -12.26 -41.42 2.58
N LEU A 25 -11.56 -41.90 1.54
CA LEU A 25 -11.99 -41.75 0.15
C LEU A 25 -13.33 -42.44 -0.10
N SER A 26 -13.49 -43.67 0.43
CA SER A 26 -14.74 -44.42 0.31
C SER A 26 -15.92 -43.72 1.00
N VAL A 27 -15.72 -43.22 2.23
CA VAL A 27 -16.71 -42.47 3.01
C VAL A 27 -17.07 -41.15 2.31
N GLN A 28 -16.08 -40.42 1.80
CA GLN A 28 -16.32 -39.18 1.07
C GLN A 28 -17.16 -39.40 -0.20
N GLN A 29 -16.87 -40.46 -0.96
CA GLN A 29 -17.67 -40.83 -2.14
C GLN A 29 -19.12 -41.20 -1.76
N GLN A 30 -19.29 -41.95 -0.68
CA GLN A 30 -20.62 -42.30 -0.17
C GLN A 30 -21.40 -41.05 0.23
N LEU A 31 -20.80 -40.16 1.02
CA LEU A 31 -21.41 -38.91 1.46
C LEU A 31 -21.76 -38.00 0.27
N GLN A 32 -20.87 -37.86 -0.72
CA GLN A 32 -21.16 -37.07 -1.92
C GLN A 32 -22.36 -37.61 -2.72
N ASN A 33 -22.48 -38.93 -2.85
CA ASN A 33 -23.63 -39.54 -3.52
C ASN A 33 -24.92 -39.29 -2.76
N ILE A 34 -24.88 -39.32 -1.43
CA ILE A 34 -26.03 -39.03 -0.56
C ILE A 34 -26.49 -37.57 -0.74
N GLN A 35 -25.56 -36.61 -0.79
CA GLN A 35 -25.89 -35.18 -0.91
C GLN A 35 -26.55 -34.79 -2.24
N LYS A 36 -26.45 -35.64 -3.28
CA LYS A 36 -27.06 -35.42 -4.60
C LYS A 36 -28.46 -36.01 -4.72
N ARG A 37 -28.98 -36.67 -3.67
CA ARG A 37 -30.28 -37.33 -3.73
C ARG A 37 -31.43 -36.32 -3.69
N PRO A 38 -32.62 -36.67 -4.22
CA PRO A 38 -33.80 -35.82 -4.12
C PRO A 38 -34.26 -35.57 -2.68
N ASP A 39 -34.03 -36.53 -1.77
CA ASP A 39 -34.37 -36.44 -0.34
C ASP A 39 -33.27 -35.79 0.53
N ALA A 40 -32.29 -35.13 -0.11
CA ALA A 40 -31.20 -34.45 0.58
C ALA A 40 -31.67 -33.29 1.48
N PRO A 41 -32.70 -32.50 1.15
CA PRO A 41 -33.22 -31.45 2.04
C PRO A 41 -33.77 -31.99 3.36
N GLU A 42 -34.53 -33.09 3.34
CA GLU A 42 -35.07 -33.72 4.55
C GLU A 42 -33.94 -34.29 5.41
N LEU A 43 -32.95 -34.92 4.77
CA LEU A 43 -31.76 -35.40 5.46
C LEU A 43 -30.97 -34.24 6.11
N ALA A 44 -30.77 -33.14 5.38
CA ALA A 44 -30.05 -31.98 5.88
C ALA A 44 -30.72 -31.38 7.12
N HIS A 45 -32.06 -31.27 7.09
CA HIS A 45 -32.86 -30.84 8.24
C HIS A 45 -32.64 -31.72 9.47
N GLU A 46 -32.65 -33.05 9.32
CA GLU A 46 -32.40 -33.96 10.45
C GLU A 46 -30.96 -33.84 10.97
N LEU A 47 -29.97 -33.67 10.09
CA LEU A 47 -28.57 -33.50 10.49
C LEU A 47 -28.32 -32.20 11.27
N LEU A 48 -29.03 -31.12 10.95
CA LEU A 48 -28.96 -29.86 11.69
C LEU A 48 -29.51 -29.96 13.13
N LYS A 49 -30.30 -31.00 13.44
CA LYS A 49 -30.81 -31.23 14.81
C LYS A 49 -29.76 -31.78 15.76
N TYR A 50 -28.71 -32.43 15.26
CA TYR A 50 -27.63 -32.96 16.11
C TYR A 50 -26.91 -31.84 16.87
N ASN A 51 -26.27 -32.17 17.99
CA ASN A 51 -25.48 -31.22 18.80
C ASN A 51 -23.97 -31.31 18.51
N VAL A 52 -23.60 -31.69 17.28
CA VAL A 52 -22.20 -31.87 16.87
C VAL A 52 -21.94 -30.97 15.66
N GLN A 53 -21.00 -30.03 15.81
CA GLN A 53 -20.69 -29.00 14.80
C GLN A 53 -20.39 -29.58 13.42
N THR A 54 -19.59 -30.65 13.33
CA THR A 54 -19.23 -31.28 12.05
C THR A 54 -20.42 -31.91 11.33
N ILE A 55 -21.36 -32.48 12.08
CA ILE A 55 -22.61 -33.05 11.55
C ILE A 55 -23.54 -31.92 11.08
N GLN A 56 -23.70 -30.87 11.89
CA GLN A 56 -24.50 -29.69 11.54
C GLN A 56 -23.96 -29.00 10.28
N PHE A 57 -22.65 -28.79 10.20
CA PHE A 57 -22.00 -28.21 9.02
C PHE A 57 -22.20 -29.08 7.78
N PHE A 58 -22.10 -30.40 7.92
CA PHE A 58 -22.40 -31.32 6.82
C PHE A 58 -23.87 -31.22 6.38
N GLY A 59 -24.81 -31.04 7.32
CA GLY A 59 -26.21 -30.73 7.00
C GLY A 59 -26.34 -29.45 6.16
N ALA A 60 -25.73 -28.34 6.60
CA ALA A 60 -25.72 -27.09 5.84
C ALA A 60 -25.03 -27.22 4.47
N LEU A 61 -23.95 -27.99 4.37
CA LEU A 61 -23.26 -28.30 3.12
C LEU A 61 -24.12 -29.15 2.17
N THR A 62 -24.95 -30.02 2.71
CA THR A 62 -25.84 -30.88 1.92
C THR A 62 -26.84 -30.04 1.13
N TYR A 63 -27.39 -28.96 1.72
CA TYR A 63 -28.17 -27.98 0.98
C TYR A 63 -27.38 -27.32 -0.15
N THR A 64 -26.11 -26.97 0.05
CA THR A 64 -25.27 -26.42 -1.02
C THR A 64 -25.21 -27.37 -2.22
N VAL A 65 -24.91 -28.65 -1.98
CA VAL A 65 -24.82 -29.66 -3.05
C VAL A 65 -26.18 -29.86 -3.70
N TYR A 66 -27.27 -29.87 -2.94
CA TYR A 66 -28.62 -29.96 -3.48
C TYR A 66 -28.92 -28.82 -4.46
N LEU A 67 -28.66 -27.57 -4.07
CA LEU A 67 -28.88 -26.37 -4.88
C LEU A 67 -28.08 -26.36 -6.19
N PHE A 68 -26.91 -27.00 -6.23
CA PHE A 68 -26.12 -27.13 -7.46
C PHE A 68 -26.67 -28.17 -8.45
N ASN A 69 -27.41 -29.17 -7.96
CA ASN A 69 -27.84 -30.32 -8.77
C ASN A 69 -29.35 -30.30 -9.10
N HIS A 70 -30.13 -29.41 -8.49
CA HIS A 70 -31.59 -29.37 -8.60
C HIS A 70 -32.08 -27.95 -8.95
N PRO A 71 -33.26 -27.83 -9.59
CA PRO A 71 -33.85 -26.52 -9.86
C PRO A 71 -34.14 -25.77 -8.56
N ILE A 72 -33.87 -24.47 -8.57
CA ILE A 72 -34.08 -23.58 -7.43
C ILE A 72 -35.43 -22.87 -7.60
N ASP A 73 -36.28 -22.93 -6.57
CA ASP A 73 -37.58 -22.27 -6.52
C ASP A 73 -37.77 -21.50 -5.19
N THR A 74 -38.93 -20.88 -5.02
CA THR A 74 -39.24 -20.13 -3.79
C THR A 74 -39.48 -21.04 -2.58
N GLN A 75 -39.90 -22.30 -2.80
CA GLN A 75 -40.20 -23.25 -1.71
C GLN A 75 -38.93 -23.64 -0.96
N ILE A 76 -37.84 -23.93 -1.68
CA ILE A 76 -36.55 -24.19 -1.03
C ILE A 76 -36.02 -22.93 -0.34
N GLY A 77 -36.34 -21.74 -0.85
CA GLY A 77 -36.09 -20.46 -0.19
C GLY A 77 -36.75 -20.37 1.19
N ASP A 78 -38.06 -20.66 1.27
CA ASP A 78 -38.81 -20.64 2.53
C ASP A 78 -38.28 -21.66 3.54
N VAL A 79 -37.90 -22.85 3.07
CA VAL A 79 -37.25 -23.89 3.90
C VAL A 79 -35.93 -23.37 4.47
N MET A 80 -35.07 -22.78 3.63
CA MET A 80 -33.77 -22.26 4.06
C MET A 80 -33.90 -21.12 5.09
N ILE A 81 -34.91 -20.26 4.96
CA ILE A 81 -35.22 -19.25 5.99
C ILE A 81 -35.61 -19.92 7.31
N GLY A 82 -36.42 -20.99 7.25
CA GLY A 82 -36.77 -21.79 8.43
C GLY A 82 -35.54 -22.40 9.13
N GLU A 83 -34.65 -23.02 8.35
CA GLU A 83 -33.39 -23.59 8.88
C GLU A 83 -32.49 -22.53 9.51
N LEU A 84 -32.38 -21.36 8.88
CA LEU A 84 -31.60 -20.25 9.42
C LEU A 84 -32.20 -19.74 10.75
N VAL A 85 -33.52 -19.55 10.82
CA VAL A 85 -34.18 -19.10 12.05
C VAL A 85 -33.95 -20.09 13.19
N GLU A 86 -34.10 -21.38 12.93
CA GLU A 86 -33.87 -22.42 13.93
C GLU A 86 -32.41 -22.44 14.37
N ALA A 87 -31.46 -22.36 13.42
CA ALA A 87 -30.03 -22.30 13.70
C ALA A 87 -29.66 -21.08 14.56
N CYS A 88 -30.18 -19.90 14.23
CA CYS A 88 -29.97 -18.68 14.99
C CYS A 88 -30.58 -18.76 16.39
N SER A 89 -31.81 -19.29 16.52
CA SER A 89 -32.48 -19.42 17.82
C SER A 89 -31.78 -20.42 18.75
N ARG A 90 -31.15 -21.46 18.19
CA ARG A 90 -30.34 -22.44 18.93
C ARG A 90 -28.89 -21.97 19.16
N ASN A 91 -28.53 -20.78 18.66
CA ASN A 91 -27.18 -20.23 18.70
C ASN A 91 -26.13 -21.25 18.20
N LEU A 92 -26.39 -21.81 17.02
CA LEU A 92 -25.43 -22.71 16.38
C LEU A 92 -24.12 -21.98 16.07
N ASP A 93 -23.07 -22.77 15.84
CA ASP A 93 -21.76 -22.24 15.54
C ASP A 93 -21.75 -21.35 14.28
N SER A 94 -20.93 -20.29 14.30
CA SER A 94 -20.87 -19.28 13.25
C SER A 94 -20.60 -19.86 11.87
N VAL A 95 -19.79 -20.94 11.78
CA VAL A 95 -19.46 -21.59 10.52
C VAL A 95 -20.69 -22.26 9.89
N VAL A 96 -21.60 -22.80 10.72
CA VAL A 96 -22.86 -23.40 10.26
C VAL A 96 -23.81 -22.31 9.77
N ILE A 97 -23.97 -21.23 10.55
CA ILE A 97 -24.84 -20.10 10.18
C ILE A 97 -24.35 -19.45 8.88
N GLN A 98 -23.06 -19.18 8.74
CA GLN A 98 -22.47 -18.65 7.51
C GLN A 98 -22.72 -19.57 6.31
N LYS A 99 -22.68 -20.89 6.51
CA LYS A 99 -22.97 -21.85 5.43
C LYS A 99 -24.43 -21.83 5.00
N LEU A 100 -25.37 -21.68 5.95
CA LEU A 100 -26.79 -21.51 5.64
C LEU A 100 -27.06 -20.18 4.92
N LEU A 101 -26.42 -19.09 5.35
CA LEU A 101 -26.49 -17.78 4.68
C LEU A 101 -25.93 -17.83 3.26
N PHE A 102 -24.83 -18.56 3.04
CA PHE A 102 -24.31 -18.81 1.70
C PHE A 102 -25.34 -19.52 0.81
N ASN A 103 -26.06 -20.52 1.33
CA ASN A 103 -27.12 -21.19 0.58
C ASN A 103 -28.27 -20.23 0.22
N ILE A 104 -28.66 -19.36 1.16
CA ILE A 104 -29.66 -18.30 0.90
C ILE A 104 -29.16 -17.35 -0.18
N ALA A 105 -27.90 -16.91 -0.12
CA ALA A 105 -27.30 -16.08 -1.15
C ALA A 105 -27.29 -16.77 -2.52
N LYS A 106 -26.98 -18.07 -2.57
CA LYS A 106 -27.09 -18.85 -3.82
C LYS A 106 -28.51 -18.92 -4.36
N ILE A 107 -29.52 -19.07 -3.50
CA ILE A 107 -30.91 -19.01 -3.93
C ILE A 107 -31.21 -17.62 -4.50
N TYR A 108 -30.83 -16.55 -3.78
CA TYR A 108 -31.06 -15.18 -4.22
C TYR A 108 -30.42 -14.90 -5.59
N THR A 109 -29.15 -15.24 -5.79
CA THR A 109 -28.48 -15.00 -7.09
C THR A 109 -29.14 -15.72 -8.28
N ASN A 110 -29.88 -16.81 -8.04
CA ASN A 110 -30.58 -17.55 -9.09
C ASN A 110 -31.98 -16.98 -9.39
N ILE A 111 -32.78 -16.74 -8.34
CA ILE A 111 -34.21 -16.41 -8.47
C ILE A 111 -34.62 -15.04 -7.92
N LEU A 112 -33.67 -14.24 -7.40
CA LEU A 112 -33.87 -12.91 -6.80
C LEU A 112 -34.90 -12.88 -5.66
N TYR A 113 -34.99 -13.97 -4.91
CA TYR A 113 -35.94 -14.12 -3.81
C TYR A 113 -35.22 -14.18 -2.46
N PHE A 114 -35.48 -13.18 -1.60
CA PHE A 114 -35.06 -13.17 -0.21
C PHE A 114 -36.06 -12.37 0.65
N PRO A 115 -36.96 -13.04 1.39
CA PRO A 115 -38.00 -12.37 2.18
C PRO A 115 -37.42 -11.91 3.54
N ILE A 116 -36.60 -10.87 3.53
CA ILE A 116 -35.89 -10.41 4.73
C ILE A 116 -36.83 -10.04 5.89
N ASN A 117 -38.01 -9.48 5.58
CA ASN A 117 -39.03 -9.14 6.58
C ASN A 117 -39.61 -10.38 7.26
N ASP A 118 -39.76 -11.49 6.54
CA ASP A 118 -40.20 -12.77 7.10
C ASP A 118 -39.13 -13.36 8.02
N LEU A 119 -37.84 -13.26 7.64
CA LEU A 119 -36.72 -13.61 8.50
C LEU A 119 -36.79 -12.81 9.83
N PHE A 120 -36.97 -11.50 9.74
CA PHE A 120 -37.08 -10.64 10.92
C PHE A 120 -38.26 -11.00 11.82
N GLN A 121 -39.44 -11.18 11.24
CA GLN A 121 -40.63 -11.57 11.98
C GLN A 121 -40.46 -12.91 12.69
N LYS A 122 -39.87 -13.91 12.00
CA LYS A 122 -39.63 -15.24 12.56
C LYS A 122 -38.57 -15.22 13.66
N LEU A 123 -37.46 -14.49 13.51
CA LEU A 123 -36.46 -14.34 14.56
C LEU A 123 -37.02 -13.62 15.79
N SER A 124 -37.81 -12.56 15.58
CA SER A 124 -38.49 -11.86 16.67
C SER A 124 -39.44 -12.79 17.44
N SER A 125 -40.17 -13.66 16.74
CA SER A 125 -41.06 -14.64 17.36
C SER A 125 -40.35 -15.67 18.23
N LYS A 126 -39.04 -15.90 18.00
CA LYS A 126 -38.18 -16.79 18.80
C LYS A 126 -37.57 -16.09 20.02
N GLY A 127 -37.86 -14.81 20.25
CA GLY A 127 -37.43 -14.06 21.44
C GLY A 127 -35.99 -13.52 21.38
N LEU A 128 -35.39 -13.45 20.19
CA LEU A 128 -34.09 -12.81 20.01
C LEU A 128 -34.19 -11.29 20.17
N ASP A 129 -33.15 -10.67 20.70
CA ASP A 129 -33.07 -9.21 20.84
C ASP A 129 -32.83 -8.52 19.48
N MET A 130 -33.14 -7.22 19.41
CA MET A 130 -33.08 -6.47 18.15
C MET A 130 -31.65 -6.38 17.58
N ILE A 131 -30.62 -6.32 18.44
CA ILE A 131 -29.22 -6.23 17.99
C ILE A 131 -28.83 -7.54 17.30
N THR A 132 -29.12 -8.68 17.93
CA THR A 132 -28.84 -10.01 17.37
C THR A 132 -29.61 -10.24 16.07
N ILE A 133 -30.87 -9.83 16.04
CA ILE A 133 -31.70 -9.88 14.84
C ILE A 133 -31.08 -9.06 13.70
N SER A 134 -30.70 -7.81 13.97
CA SER A 134 -30.01 -6.93 13.02
C SER A 134 -28.69 -7.51 12.53
N LYS A 135 -27.89 -8.14 13.41
CA LYS A 135 -26.63 -8.80 13.02
C LYS A 135 -26.88 -9.88 11.99
N TYR A 136 -27.85 -10.76 12.19
CA TYR A 136 -28.16 -11.82 11.22
C TYR A 136 -28.71 -11.27 9.91
N GLY A 137 -29.53 -10.22 9.96
CA GLY A 137 -30.02 -9.54 8.77
C GLY A 137 -28.90 -8.92 7.94
N LEU A 138 -28.00 -8.17 8.58
CA LEU A 138 -26.83 -7.58 7.93
C LEU A 138 -25.87 -8.66 7.41
N LEU A 139 -25.66 -9.75 8.15
CA LEU A 139 -24.83 -10.87 7.69
C LEU A 139 -25.43 -11.53 6.44
N ALA A 140 -26.75 -11.65 6.36
CA ALA A 140 -27.42 -12.13 5.15
C ALA A 140 -27.23 -11.17 3.96
N CYS A 141 -27.44 -9.87 4.16
CA CYS A 141 -27.21 -8.84 3.15
C CYS A 141 -25.75 -8.82 2.67
N LYS A 142 -24.78 -8.94 3.58
CA LYS A 142 -23.35 -9.07 3.28
C LYS A 142 -23.09 -10.27 2.39
N THR A 143 -23.50 -11.48 2.82
CA THR A 143 -23.24 -12.71 2.07
C THR A 143 -23.90 -12.70 0.68
N ILE A 144 -25.07 -12.07 0.54
CA ILE A 144 -25.70 -11.85 -0.77
C ILE A 144 -24.83 -10.95 -1.65
N GLY A 145 -24.37 -9.80 -1.13
CA GLY A 145 -23.48 -8.89 -1.86
C GLY A 145 -22.19 -9.58 -2.32
N GLU A 146 -21.55 -10.35 -1.44
CA GLU A 146 -20.34 -11.12 -1.77
C GLU A 146 -20.56 -12.15 -2.89
N GLU A 147 -21.68 -12.87 -2.87
CA GLU A 147 -21.99 -13.83 -3.94
C GLU A 147 -22.35 -13.15 -5.27
N LEU A 148 -23.02 -12.00 -5.23
CA LEU A 148 -23.28 -11.21 -6.42
C LEU A 148 -21.98 -10.69 -7.06
N ASN A 149 -20.99 -10.30 -6.26
CA ASN A 149 -19.67 -9.90 -6.75
C ASN A 149 -18.98 -11.05 -7.51
N ARG A 150 -19.15 -12.30 -7.07
CA ARG A 150 -18.63 -13.51 -7.72
C ARG A 150 -19.41 -13.95 -8.96
N CYS A 151 -20.59 -13.40 -9.20
CA CYS A 151 -21.40 -13.75 -10.37
C CYS A 151 -20.84 -13.11 -11.65
N GLU A 152 -20.47 -13.94 -12.64
CA GLU A 152 -19.93 -13.46 -13.92
C GLU A 152 -21.00 -13.00 -14.92
N LYS A 153 -22.26 -13.44 -14.76
CA LYS A 153 -23.32 -13.22 -15.76
C LYS A 153 -24.58 -12.67 -15.11
N ILE A 154 -24.60 -11.36 -14.89
CA ILE A 154 -25.80 -10.62 -14.49
C ILE A 154 -26.31 -9.85 -15.73
N THR A 155 -27.60 -9.92 -16.01
CA THR A 155 -28.22 -9.11 -17.07
C THR A 155 -28.54 -7.72 -16.54
N ALA A 156 -28.61 -6.70 -17.40
CA ALA A 156 -28.96 -5.33 -16.98
C ALA A 156 -30.30 -5.26 -16.23
N GLU A 157 -31.30 -6.04 -16.67
CA GLU A 157 -32.60 -6.12 -15.99
C GLU A 157 -32.49 -6.72 -14.59
N LYS A 158 -31.74 -7.83 -14.43
CA LYS A 158 -31.49 -8.43 -13.11
C LYS A 158 -30.71 -7.47 -12.22
N ASN A 159 -29.73 -6.76 -12.76
CA ASN A 159 -28.96 -5.78 -12.01
C ASN A 159 -29.87 -4.67 -11.46
N GLN A 160 -30.76 -4.11 -12.30
CA GLN A 160 -31.71 -3.09 -11.85
C GLN A 160 -32.61 -3.62 -10.71
N MET A 161 -33.14 -4.84 -10.84
CA MET A 161 -33.93 -5.45 -9.78
C MET A 161 -33.15 -5.66 -8.48
N ILE A 162 -31.89 -6.07 -8.56
CA ILE A 162 -31.01 -6.22 -7.39
C ILE A 162 -30.80 -4.88 -6.70
N MET A 163 -30.51 -3.82 -7.48
CA MET A 163 -30.30 -2.48 -6.96
C MET A 163 -31.56 -1.96 -6.24
N ASP A 164 -32.73 -2.05 -6.90
CA ASP A 164 -33.97 -1.52 -6.33
C ASP A 164 -34.43 -2.32 -5.10
N SER A 165 -34.48 -3.66 -5.22
CA SER A 165 -35.09 -4.49 -4.17
C SER A 165 -34.13 -4.87 -3.03
N MET A 166 -32.87 -5.17 -3.33
CA MET A 166 -31.96 -5.73 -2.33
C MET A 166 -31.03 -4.68 -1.74
N LEU A 167 -30.54 -3.74 -2.55
CA LEU A 167 -29.74 -2.64 -2.04
C LEU A 167 -30.62 -1.57 -1.39
N GLU A 168 -31.50 -0.92 -2.17
CA GLU A 168 -32.30 0.22 -1.68
C GLU A 168 -33.35 -0.20 -0.64
N ASP A 169 -34.21 -1.19 -0.95
CA ASP A 169 -35.33 -1.55 -0.06
C ASP A 169 -34.91 -2.39 1.17
N ASN A 170 -33.86 -3.21 1.07
CA ASN A 170 -33.49 -4.12 2.17
C ASN A 170 -32.22 -3.67 2.89
N THR A 171 -31.10 -3.59 2.18
CA THR A 171 -29.79 -3.40 2.80
C THR A 171 -29.65 -2.00 3.40
N LYS A 172 -29.97 -0.95 2.65
CA LYS A 172 -29.90 0.43 3.15
C LYS A 172 -30.83 0.68 4.32
N ASN A 173 -32.06 0.16 4.26
CA ASN A 173 -32.99 0.23 5.38
C ASN A 173 -32.41 -0.40 6.65
N LEU A 174 -31.70 -1.53 6.53
CA LEU A 174 -31.03 -2.14 7.67
C LEU A 174 -29.84 -1.35 8.18
N LEU A 175 -28.99 -0.86 7.28
CA LEU A 175 -27.86 -0.01 7.65
C LEU A 175 -28.37 1.22 8.41
N ASN A 176 -29.41 1.90 7.89
CA ASN A 176 -30.03 3.07 8.52
C ASN A 176 -30.61 2.78 9.90
N ASN A 177 -31.35 1.66 10.03
CA ASN A 177 -31.93 1.27 11.32
C ASN A 177 -30.88 0.90 12.36
N THR A 178 -29.66 0.53 11.95
CA THR A 178 -28.60 0.05 12.85
C THR A 178 -27.49 1.08 13.07
N THR A 179 -27.42 2.17 12.29
CA THR A 179 -26.40 3.22 12.38
C THR A 179 -26.14 3.71 13.81
N HIS A 180 -27.20 3.93 14.60
CA HIS A 180 -27.06 4.43 15.96
C HIS A 180 -26.43 3.41 16.93
N LEU A 181 -26.57 2.11 16.62
CA LEU A 181 -26.08 0.99 17.43
C LEU A 181 -24.62 0.63 17.11
N VAL A 182 -24.12 1.07 15.95
CA VAL A 182 -22.73 0.83 15.51
C VAL A 182 -21.70 1.36 16.52
N LEU A 183 -22.06 2.41 17.27
CA LEU A 183 -21.20 2.97 18.32
C LEU A 183 -21.27 2.19 19.65
N GLU A 184 -22.29 1.37 19.85
CA GLU A 184 -22.57 0.70 21.12
C GLU A 184 -22.11 -0.76 21.13
N ASP A 185 -22.16 -1.44 19.98
CA ASP A 185 -21.81 -2.86 19.84
C ASP A 185 -20.74 -3.08 18.76
N SER A 186 -19.52 -3.45 19.20
CA SER A 186 -18.36 -3.66 18.32
C SER A 186 -18.55 -4.79 17.31
N SER A 187 -19.29 -5.84 17.68
CA SER A 187 -19.55 -6.96 16.77
C SER A 187 -20.59 -6.59 15.71
N LEU A 188 -21.59 -5.76 16.04
CA LEU A 188 -22.53 -5.21 15.08
C LEU A 188 -21.81 -4.25 14.13
N LYS A 189 -20.96 -3.37 14.67
CA LYS A 189 -20.13 -2.45 13.87
C LYS A 189 -19.35 -3.18 12.80
N LYS A 190 -18.67 -4.28 13.17
CA LYS A 190 -17.90 -5.08 12.22
C LYS A 190 -18.78 -5.65 11.10
N VAL A 191 -19.93 -6.26 11.44
CA VAL A 191 -20.86 -6.80 10.43
C VAL A 191 -21.46 -5.69 9.55
N TRP A 192 -21.70 -4.51 10.12
CA TRP A 192 -22.19 -3.34 9.40
C TRP A 192 -21.18 -2.84 8.36
N LEU A 193 -19.91 -2.70 8.76
CA LEU A 193 -18.81 -2.28 7.88
C LEU A 193 -18.57 -3.32 6.77
N ASP A 194 -18.48 -4.60 7.13
CA ASP A 194 -18.32 -5.69 6.17
C ASP A 194 -19.49 -5.75 5.17
N CYS A 195 -20.72 -5.47 5.63
CA CYS A 195 -21.89 -5.42 4.75
C CYS A 195 -21.79 -4.26 3.77
N LEU A 196 -21.42 -3.07 4.25
CA LEU A 196 -21.19 -1.90 3.40
C LEU A 196 -20.08 -2.15 2.37
N GLN A 197 -18.98 -2.80 2.79
CA GLN A 197 -17.87 -3.19 1.93
C GLN A 197 -18.33 -4.06 0.75
N ALA A 198 -19.05 -5.14 1.04
CA ALA A 198 -19.55 -6.06 0.02
C ALA A 198 -20.44 -5.36 -1.03
N TRP A 199 -21.28 -4.43 -0.58
CA TRP A 199 -22.16 -3.66 -1.47
C TRP A 199 -21.45 -2.51 -2.18
N MET A 200 -20.44 -1.88 -1.59
CA MET A 200 -19.59 -0.89 -2.26
C MET A 200 -18.91 -1.48 -3.49
N ILE A 201 -18.32 -2.67 -3.36
CA ILE A 201 -17.73 -3.42 -4.48
C ILE A 201 -18.79 -3.72 -5.56
N TYR A 202 -19.98 -4.17 -5.15
CA TYR A 202 -21.05 -4.47 -6.10
C TYR A 202 -21.55 -3.22 -6.84
N VAL A 203 -21.75 -2.11 -6.13
CA VAL A 203 -22.17 -0.83 -6.73
C VAL A 203 -21.10 -0.30 -7.67
N SER A 204 -19.81 -0.49 -7.35
CA SER A 204 -18.70 -0.14 -8.25
C SER A 204 -18.79 -0.95 -9.56
N LYS A 205 -18.91 -2.27 -9.45
CA LYS A 205 -19.11 -3.17 -10.61
C LYS A 205 -20.35 -2.80 -11.42
N SER A 206 -21.48 -2.56 -10.77
CA SER A 206 -22.74 -2.17 -11.42
C SER A 206 -22.62 -0.84 -12.16
N SER A 207 -21.95 0.15 -11.55
CA SER A 207 -21.73 1.46 -12.16
C SER A 207 -20.85 1.36 -13.40
N PHE A 208 -19.85 0.47 -13.39
CA PHE A 208 -18.95 0.23 -14.51
C PHE A 208 -19.62 -0.56 -15.65
N GLU A 209 -20.26 -1.69 -15.34
CA GLU A 209 -20.81 -2.61 -16.34
C GLU A 209 -22.18 -2.17 -16.88
N PHE A 210 -23.06 -1.62 -16.04
CA PHE A 210 -24.46 -1.34 -16.39
C PHE A 210 -24.83 0.14 -16.31
N HIS A 211 -23.93 1.02 -15.88
CA HIS A 211 -24.17 2.44 -15.66
C HIS A 211 -25.30 2.75 -14.65
N VAL A 212 -25.65 1.79 -13.80
CA VAL A 212 -26.62 1.97 -12.71
C VAL A 212 -25.84 2.34 -11.45
N LYS A 213 -26.11 3.55 -10.94
CA LYS A 213 -25.46 4.12 -9.76
C LYS A 213 -26.39 4.04 -8.56
N SER A 214 -25.82 3.87 -7.37
CA SER A 214 -26.49 4.10 -6.10
C SER A 214 -25.61 4.96 -5.21
N ASP A 215 -26.23 5.84 -4.43
CA ASP A 215 -25.52 6.71 -3.51
C ASP A 215 -25.34 6.01 -2.15
N LEU A 216 -24.08 5.86 -1.74
CA LEU A 216 -23.66 5.29 -0.45
C LEU A 216 -23.01 6.34 0.47
N ASN A 217 -23.03 7.62 0.09
CA ASN A 217 -22.26 8.67 0.78
C ASN A 217 -22.70 8.93 2.23
N GLU A 218 -23.96 8.66 2.58
CA GLU A 218 -24.42 8.74 3.98
C GLU A 218 -23.70 7.71 4.87
N TYR A 219 -23.43 6.52 4.34
CA TYR A 219 -22.72 5.46 5.05
C TYR A 219 -21.20 5.69 5.09
N TYR A 220 -20.65 6.25 4.01
CA TYR A 220 -19.25 6.70 4.00
C TYR A 220 -19.03 7.80 5.04
N ARG A 221 -20.01 8.71 5.23
CA ARG A 221 -19.95 9.72 6.27
C ARG A 221 -19.90 9.11 7.68
N ILE A 222 -20.72 8.09 7.94
CA ILE A 222 -20.70 7.37 9.22
C ILE A 222 -19.34 6.67 9.43
N THR A 223 -18.82 6.03 8.38
CA THR A 223 -17.50 5.37 8.41
C THR A 223 -16.39 6.37 8.73
N LEU A 224 -16.41 7.56 8.13
CA LEU A 224 -15.47 8.64 8.44
C LEU A 224 -15.62 9.15 9.89
N MET A 225 -16.83 9.17 10.44
CA MET A 225 -17.05 9.50 11.86
C MET A 225 -16.53 8.41 12.81
N LEU A 226 -16.54 7.14 12.40
CA LEU A 226 -15.87 6.06 13.13
C LEU A 226 -14.35 6.20 13.04
N LEU A 227 -13.82 6.49 11.85
CA LEU A 227 -12.38 6.74 11.65
C LEU A 227 -11.89 7.91 12.53
N GLN A 228 -12.69 8.97 12.67
CA GLN A 228 -12.39 10.08 13.59
C GLN A 228 -12.21 9.61 15.04
N LYS A 229 -12.84 8.50 15.44
CA LYS A 229 -12.70 7.86 16.76
C LYS A 229 -11.57 6.81 16.83
N LEU A 230 -10.66 6.81 15.85
CA LEU A 230 -9.52 5.88 15.73
C LEU A 230 -9.94 4.43 15.48
N ASP A 231 -11.05 4.23 14.77
CA ASP A 231 -11.55 2.90 14.46
C ASP A 231 -10.81 2.25 13.27
N ILE A 232 -10.11 1.14 13.52
CA ILE A 232 -9.29 0.45 12.51
C ILE A 232 -10.13 -0.25 11.44
N ASP A 233 -11.28 -0.84 11.79
CA ASP A 233 -12.16 -1.46 10.78
C ASP A 233 -12.68 -0.39 9.80
N ALA A 234 -12.92 0.84 10.29
CA ALA A 234 -13.27 1.97 9.43
C ALA A 234 -12.11 2.43 8.56
N LEU A 235 -10.87 2.41 9.06
CA LEU A 235 -9.67 2.71 8.27
C LEU A 235 -9.54 1.75 7.08
N ASP A 236 -9.70 0.45 7.31
CA ASP A 236 -9.63 -0.58 6.27
C ASP A 236 -10.66 -0.32 5.15
N LEU A 237 -11.92 -0.01 5.53
CA LEU A 237 -12.97 0.29 4.54
C LEU A 237 -12.72 1.58 3.76
N ILE A 238 -12.28 2.66 4.41
CA ILE A 238 -11.98 3.92 3.71
C ILE A 238 -10.81 3.74 2.75
N SER A 239 -9.78 2.97 3.14
CA SER A 239 -8.65 2.64 2.27
C SER A 239 -9.12 1.94 1.00
N GLU A 240 -9.96 0.92 1.14
CA GLU A 240 -10.49 0.21 -0.02
C GLU A 240 -11.39 1.09 -0.91
N ILE A 241 -12.13 2.06 -0.34
CA ILE A 241 -12.91 3.01 -1.13
C ILE A 241 -11.99 3.87 -2.02
N PHE A 242 -10.85 4.34 -1.50
CA PHE A 242 -9.89 5.12 -2.28
C PHE A 242 -9.20 4.26 -3.35
N ASP A 243 -8.93 2.99 -3.06
CA ASP A 243 -8.23 2.11 -4.01
C ASP A 243 -9.16 1.56 -5.12
N VAL A 244 -10.39 1.16 -4.77
CA VAL A 244 -11.32 0.49 -5.69
C VAL A 244 -12.19 1.48 -6.45
N CYS A 245 -12.71 2.51 -5.78
CA CYS A 245 -13.68 3.43 -6.40
C CYS A 245 -13.68 4.84 -5.79
N PRO A 246 -12.58 5.61 -5.91
CA PRO A 246 -12.44 6.94 -5.31
C PRO A 246 -13.45 7.95 -5.87
N SER A 247 -14.08 7.65 -7.01
CA SER A 247 -15.11 8.49 -7.65
C SER A 247 -16.49 8.41 -6.98
N GLN A 248 -16.76 7.36 -6.20
CA GLN A 248 -18.03 7.23 -5.47
C GLN A 248 -18.11 8.16 -4.26
N LEU A 249 -16.96 8.52 -3.69
CA LEU A 249 -16.87 9.43 -2.57
C LEU A 249 -17.13 10.86 -3.06
N ASN A 250 -18.19 11.49 -2.56
CA ASN A 250 -18.54 12.86 -2.93
C ASN A 250 -17.54 13.88 -2.38
N ASN A 251 -17.62 15.11 -2.88
CA ASN A 251 -16.69 16.18 -2.47
C ASN A 251 -16.80 16.53 -0.98
N ASP A 252 -17.98 16.40 -0.37
CA ASP A 252 -18.19 16.70 1.05
C ASP A 252 -17.46 15.70 1.95
N ASN A 253 -17.54 14.41 1.64
CA ASN A 253 -16.83 13.36 2.36
C ASN A 253 -15.32 13.42 2.11
N LYS A 254 -14.88 13.72 0.87
CA LYS A 254 -13.46 13.98 0.57
C LYS A 254 -12.93 15.19 1.35
N SER A 255 -13.72 16.25 1.47
CA SER A 255 -13.36 17.45 2.22
C SER A 255 -13.28 17.15 3.72
N PHE A 256 -14.22 16.36 4.25
CA PHE A 256 -14.17 15.93 5.64
C PHE A 256 -12.95 15.05 5.94
N PHE A 257 -12.68 14.07 5.09
CA PHE A 257 -11.47 13.25 5.22
C PHE A 257 -10.20 14.11 5.19
N ARG A 258 -10.09 15.07 4.25
CA ARG A 258 -8.98 16.02 4.23
C ARG A 258 -8.89 16.85 5.51
N SER A 259 -10.01 17.34 6.02
CA SER A 259 -10.03 18.10 7.29
C SER A 259 -9.56 17.26 8.47
N LEU A 260 -9.80 15.94 8.44
CA LEU A 260 -9.33 14.99 9.44
C LEU A 260 -7.81 14.78 9.30
N VAL A 261 -7.33 14.48 8.09
CA VAL A 261 -5.91 14.23 7.80
C VAL A 261 -5.04 15.43 8.19
N PHE A 262 -5.43 16.65 7.82
CA PHE A 262 -4.66 17.87 8.10
C PHE A 262 -4.98 18.47 9.48
N SER A 263 -5.37 17.65 10.46
CA SER A 263 -5.63 18.07 11.84
C SER A 263 -4.77 17.30 12.83
N GLU A 264 -4.86 17.67 14.12
CA GLU A 264 -4.22 16.93 15.23
C GLU A 264 -4.69 15.47 15.35
N TRP A 265 -5.77 15.09 14.65
CA TRP A 265 -6.22 13.70 14.59
C TRP A 265 -5.13 12.76 14.09
N THR A 266 -4.41 13.11 13.02
CA THR A 266 -3.39 12.24 12.43
C THR A 266 -2.25 11.99 13.41
N THR A 267 -1.77 13.03 14.10
CA THR A 267 -0.75 12.88 15.14
C THR A 267 -1.25 12.06 16.33
N ASN A 268 -2.53 12.21 16.70
CA ASN A 268 -3.15 11.40 17.74
C ASN A 268 -3.34 9.94 17.30
N PHE A 269 -3.59 9.68 16.02
CA PHE A 269 -3.65 8.33 15.47
C PHE A 269 -2.28 7.66 15.57
N ILE A 270 -1.23 8.33 15.07
CA ILE A 270 0.14 7.80 15.05
C ILE A 270 0.63 7.43 16.45
N THR A 271 0.31 8.26 17.44
CA THR A 271 0.77 8.06 18.83
C THR A 271 0.00 7.00 19.60
N ASN A 272 -1.23 6.69 19.21
CA ASN A 272 -2.09 5.75 19.93
C ASN A 272 -2.13 4.35 19.32
N ASN A 273 -1.67 4.18 18.08
CA ASN A 273 -1.69 2.91 17.34
C ASN A 273 -0.29 2.39 17.06
N ASP A 274 -0.20 1.10 16.72
CA ASP A 274 1.06 0.44 16.40
C ASP A 274 1.54 0.71 14.97
N ILE A 275 2.68 0.14 14.60
CA ILE A 275 3.29 0.37 13.30
C ILE A 275 2.46 -0.17 12.14
N ASP A 276 1.73 -1.27 12.34
CA ASP A 276 0.91 -1.90 11.31
C ASP A 276 -0.28 -1.00 10.98
N ASP A 277 -0.97 -0.48 11.99
CA ASP A 277 -2.06 0.48 11.84
C ASP A 277 -1.56 1.82 11.28
N ASN A 278 -0.37 2.26 11.69
CA ASN A 278 0.26 3.46 11.13
C ASN A 278 0.62 3.28 9.65
N SER A 279 1.03 2.09 9.23
CA SER A 279 1.30 1.79 7.81
C SER A 279 0.01 1.81 6.98
N LYS A 280 -1.10 1.31 7.52
CA LYS A 280 -2.41 1.44 6.87
C LYS A 280 -2.79 2.90 6.67
N LEU A 281 -2.57 3.74 7.69
CA LEU A 281 -2.86 5.18 7.60
C LEU A 281 -1.96 5.89 6.57
N SER A 282 -0.66 5.64 6.57
CA SER A 282 0.26 6.28 5.61
C SER A 282 -0.08 5.91 4.17
N LYS A 283 -0.40 4.64 3.89
CA LYS A 283 -0.87 4.19 2.57
C LYS A 283 -2.18 4.87 2.14
N LEU A 284 -3.16 4.97 3.05
CA LEU A 284 -4.41 5.67 2.78
C LEU A 284 -4.15 7.16 2.44
N ILE A 285 -3.28 7.82 3.21
CA ILE A 285 -2.94 9.22 2.95
C ILE A 285 -2.28 9.36 1.58
N ALA A 286 -1.28 8.53 1.25
CA ALA A 286 -0.62 8.53 -0.05
C ALA A 286 -1.63 8.32 -1.21
N SER A 287 -2.41 7.23 -1.17
CA SER A 287 -3.44 6.90 -2.18
C SER A 287 -4.47 8.04 -2.36
N SER A 288 -4.85 8.69 -1.25
CA SER A 288 -5.80 9.83 -1.32
C SER A 288 -5.23 11.05 -2.05
N LEU A 289 -3.90 11.24 -2.02
CA LEU A 289 -3.20 12.39 -2.60
C LEU A 289 -2.89 12.21 -4.08
N ASP A 290 -2.75 10.98 -4.57
CA ASP A 290 -2.40 10.70 -5.98
C ASP A 290 -3.36 11.35 -6.98
N SER A 291 -4.65 11.33 -6.67
CA SER A 291 -5.68 11.97 -7.51
C SER A 291 -5.64 13.51 -7.47
N GLU A 292 -4.83 14.10 -6.59
CA GLU A 292 -4.82 15.53 -6.29
C GLU A 292 -3.48 16.23 -6.58
N ILE A 293 -2.50 15.51 -7.12
CA ILE A 293 -1.15 16.01 -7.40
C ILE A 293 -1.17 17.37 -8.12
N LEU A 294 -1.88 17.48 -9.25
CA LEU A 294 -1.98 18.73 -10.02
C LEU A 294 -2.71 19.85 -9.25
N THR A 295 -3.65 19.49 -8.38
CA THR A 295 -4.36 20.45 -7.53
C THR A 295 -3.42 20.99 -6.45
N PHE A 296 -2.65 20.12 -5.81
CA PHE A 296 -1.64 20.52 -4.82
C PHE A 296 -0.52 21.36 -5.47
N ALA A 297 -0.04 20.96 -6.64
CA ALA A 297 1.02 21.65 -7.37
C ALA A 297 0.57 23.07 -7.77
N SER A 298 -0.61 23.20 -8.40
CA SER A 298 -1.12 24.52 -8.82
C SER A 298 -1.48 25.44 -7.66
N LYS A 299 -1.98 24.90 -6.55
CA LYS A 299 -2.39 25.69 -5.37
C LYS A 299 -1.27 25.93 -4.36
N LEU A 300 -0.03 25.51 -4.63
CA LEU A 300 1.11 25.74 -3.73
C LEU A 300 1.40 27.24 -3.47
N ILE A 301 0.87 28.13 -4.31
CA ILE A 301 0.93 29.58 -4.11
C ILE A 301 0.06 30.01 -2.90
N ASP A 302 -0.98 29.24 -2.58
CA ASP A 302 -1.90 29.52 -1.48
C ASP A 302 -1.31 29.08 -0.14
N SER A 303 -1.42 29.95 0.88
CA SER A 303 -0.90 29.71 2.24
C SER A 303 -1.47 28.44 2.87
N GLU A 304 -2.74 28.12 2.60
CA GLU A 304 -3.39 26.90 3.10
C GLU A 304 -2.70 25.62 2.59
N TYR A 305 -2.37 25.57 1.29
CA TYR A 305 -1.70 24.40 0.70
C TYR A 305 -0.23 24.32 1.11
N GLN A 306 0.42 25.45 1.35
CA GLN A 306 1.76 25.49 1.95
C GLN A 306 1.77 24.85 3.34
N GLN A 307 0.79 25.17 4.20
CA GLN A 307 0.65 24.53 5.51
C GLN A 307 0.40 23.02 5.40
N ARG A 308 -0.39 22.59 4.40
CA ARG A 308 -0.62 21.17 4.13
C ARG A 308 0.65 20.45 3.69
N ILE A 309 1.43 21.02 2.78
CA ILE A 309 2.72 20.45 2.37
C ILE A 309 3.69 20.39 3.56
N GLU A 310 3.77 21.44 4.38
CA GLU A 310 4.61 21.41 5.58
C GLU A 310 4.17 20.28 6.55
N PHE A 311 2.87 20.05 6.67
CA PHE A 311 2.34 18.93 7.45
C PHE A 311 2.69 17.57 6.83
N LEU A 312 2.60 17.39 5.51
CA LEU A 312 3.02 16.15 4.84
C LEU A 312 4.52 15.90 5.00
N LEU A 313 5.35 16.95 4.96
CA LEU A 313 6.79 16.85 5.25
C LEU A 313 7.04 16.44 6.70
N PHE A 314 6.26 16.99 7.64
CA PHE A 314 6.31 16.57 9.04
C PHE A 314 5.95 15.08 9.21
N LEU A 315 4.90 14.59 8.53
CA LEU A 315 4.54 13.18 8.53
C LEU A 315 5.65 12.32 7.92
N THR A 316 6.21 12.73 6.79
CA THR A 316 7.32 12.00 6.12
C THR A 316 8.58 11.96 6.99
N ASN A 317 8.79 12.96 7.83
CA ASN A 317 9.95 13.07 8.73
C ASN A 317 9.65 12.53 10.15
N GLN A 318 8.87 11.45 10.27
CA GLN A 318 8.69 10.79 11.57
C GLN A 318 10.05 10.28 12.11
N PRO A 319 10.28 10.33 13.42
CA PRO A 319 11.50 9.80 14.02
C PRO A 319 11.52 8.26 13.94
N GLY A 320 12.71 7.69 13.84
CA GLY A 320 12.92 6.24 13.74
C GLY A 320 13.46 5.80 12.39
N ASP A 321 13.93 4.56 12.34
CA ASP A 321 14.43 3.94 11.13
C ASP A 321 13.26 3.55 10.20
N PRO A 322 13.37 3.85 8.89
CA PRO A 322 12.33 3.48 7.93
C PRO A 322 12.19 1.96 7.86
N ILE A 323 11.00 1.47 7.49
CA ILE A 323 10.62 0.04 7.44
C ILE A 323 10.36 -0.56 8.81
N THR A 324 11.19 -0.30 9.83
CA THR A 324 11.09 -0.95 11.15
C THR A 324 10.39 -0.12 12.22
N ASP A 325 10.64 1.19 12.27
CA ASP A 325 10.10 2.06 13.32
C ASP A 325 9.03 3.01 12.79
N GLU A 326 9.15 3.43 11.53
CA GLU A 326 8.20 4.36 10.91
C GLU A 326 7.89 3.99 9.44
N PRO A 327 6.59 3.97 9.06
CA PRO A 327 6.18 3.60 7.71
C PRO A 327 5.96 4.80 6.77
N PHE A 328 5.91 6.03 7.30
CA PHE A 328 5.48 7.20 6.53
C PHE A 328 6.48 7.59 5.44
N SER A 329 7.79 7.53 5.72
CA SER A 329 8.77 7.84 4.69
C SER A 329 8.78 6.82 3.56
N VAL A 330 8.43 5.56 3.84
CA VAL A 330 8.36 4.50 2.84
C VAL A 330 7.11 4.67 1.97
N ASP A 331 5.94 4.75 2.61
CA ASP A 331 4.66 4.77 1.91
C ASP A 331 4.39 6.09 1.16
N MET A 332 4.99 7.21 1.59
CA MET A 332 4.84 8.51 0.93
C MET A 332 5.82 8.73 -0.23
N LEU A 333 6.84 7.88 -0.39
CA LEU A 333 7.92 8.09 -1.35
C LEU A 333 7.42 8.20 -2.80
N GLU A 334 6.54 7.29 -3.21
CA GLU A 334 5.95 7.30 -4.56
C GLU A 334 5.17 8.60 -4.82
N PHE A 335 4.33 9.02 -3.87
CA PHE A 335 3.62 10.30 -3.96
C PHE A 335 4.60 11.47 -4.16
N TRP A 336 5.70 11.52 -3.40
CA TRP A 336 6.67 12.61 -3.51
C TRP A 336 7.43 12.59 -4.85
N THR A 337 7.73 11.41 -5.37
CA THR A 337 8.34 11.23 -6.69
C THR A 337 7.40 11.75 -7.77
N LEU A 338 6.13 11.28 -7.78
CA LEU A 338 5.12 11.75 -8.73
C LEU A 338 4.84 13.25 -8.60
N PHE A 339 4.84 13.77 -7.36
CA PHE A 339 4.67 15.19 -7.10
C PHE A 339 5.83 16.02 -7.65
N ALA A 340 7.08 15.57 -7.53
CA ALA A 340 8.23 16.23 -8.14
C ALA A 340 8.17 16.14 -9.68
N GLU A 341 7.83 14.98 -10.23
CA GLU A 341 7.69 14.75 -11.67
C GLU A 341 6.61 15.62 -12.31
N ALA A 342 5.53 15.94 -11.59
CA ALA A 342 4.50 16.87 -12.08
C ALA A 342 5.09 18.26 -12.41
N PHE A 343 6.11 18.73 -11.68
CA PHE A 343 6.81 19.99 -11.97
C PHE A 343 7.81 19.89 -13.13
N ILE A 344 8.04 18.69 -13.66
CA ILE A 344 8.90 18.44 -14.82
C ILE A 344 7.99 18.22 -16.04
N ASN A 345 7.10 17.24 -15.95
CA ASN A 345 6.31 16.71 -17.05
C ASN A 345 5.02 17.52 -17.32
N ASP A 346 4.37 18.07 -16.27
CA ASP A 346 3.06 18.72 -16.36
C ASP A 346 3.11 20.25 -16.19
N THR A 347 4.28 20.84 -16.39
CA THR A 347 4.54 22.28 -16.22
C THR A 347 3.50 23.16 -16.93
N GLU A 348 3.14 22.85 -18.18
CA GLU A 348 2.16 23.63 -18.94
C GLU A 348 0.74 23.55 -18.37
N ALA A 349 0.35 22.38 -17.87
CA ALA A 349 -0.95 22.18 -17.22
C ALA A 349 -1.03 22.99 -15.92
N ILE A 350 0.02 22.94 -15.11
CA ILE A 350 0.13 23.71 -13.87
C ILE A 350 0.06 25.21 -14.15
N HIS A 351 0.81 25.70 -15.15
CA HIS A 351 0.79 27.12 -15.56
C HIS A 351 -0.60 27.57 -16.00
N THR A 352 -1.30 26.71 -16.74
CA THR A 352 -2.68 26.99 -17.19
C THR A 352 -3.64 27.11 -15.99
N LEU A 353 -3.52 26.23 -14.99
CA LEU A 353 -4.36 26.24 -13.79
C LEU A 353 -4.17 27.50 -12.93
N ILE A 354 -2.96 28.08 -12.90
CA ILE A 354 -2.69 29.33 -12.17
C ILE A 354 -2.98 30.61 -12.98
N GLY A 355 -3.46 30.45 -14.22
CA GLY A 355 -3.87 31.55 -15.10
C GLY A 355 -2.78 32.11 -16.02
N ASN A 356 -1.67 31.38 -16.22
CA ASN A 356 -0.53 31.77 -17.07
C ASN A 356 0.05 33.16 -16.75
N GLU A 357 -0.02 33.58 -15.48
CA GLU A 357 0.58 34.83 -15.02
C GLU A 357 2.06 34.60 -14.66
N GLU A 358 2.96 35.27 -15.36
CA GLU A 358 4.42 35.18 -15.16
C GLU A 358 4.84 35.37 -13.69
N ALA A 359 4.23 36.32 -12.98
CA ALA A 359 4.53 36.58 -11.58
C ALA A 359 4.15 35.39 -10.66
N LYS A 360 3.04 34.71 -10.96
CA LYS A 360 2.59 33.52 -10.23
C LYS A 360 3.48 32.32 -10.54
N ILE A 361 3.87 32.15 -11.81
CA ILE A 361 4.80 31.10 -12.25
C ILE A 361 6.14 31.23 -11.52
N GLN A 362 6.73 32.42 -11.50
CA GLN A 362 7.99 32.66 -10.79
C GLN A 362 7.87 32.42 -9.27
N THR A 363 6.75 32.83 -8.68
CA THR A 363 6.46 32.58 -7.26
C THR A 363 6.35 31.09 -6.98
N LEU A 364 5.63 30.35 -7.82
CA LEU A 364 5.47 28.91 -7.73
C LEU A 364 6.82 28.18 -7.84
N HIS A 365 7.67 28.52 -8.82
CA HIS A 365 9.00 27.92 -8.95
C HIS A 365 9.87 28.17 -7.72
N LYS A 366 9.84 29.39 -7.15
CA LYS A 366 10.60 29.69 -5.93
C LYS A 366 10.10 28.87 -4.73
N ILE A 367 8.79 28.77 -4.57
CA ILE A 367 8.18 28.05 -3.45
C ILE A 367 8.42 26.55 -3.58
N SER A 368 8.13 25.96 -4.74
CA SER A 368 8.37 24.52 -5.02
C SER A 368 9.83 24.16 -4.79
N LYS A 369 10.79 24.94 -5.32
CA LYS A 369 12.23 24.73 -5.07
C LYS A 369 12.55 24.70 -3.57
N THR A 370 11.97 25.61 -2.79
CA THR A 370 12.19 25.66 -1.33
C THR A 370 11.71 24.38 -0.64
N TYR A 371 10.53 23.87 -1.01
CA TYR A 371 9.98 22.63 -0.43
C TYR A 371 10.74 21.39 -0.90
N PHE A 372 11.18 21.33 -2.16
CA PHE A 372 11.98 20.22 -2.67
C PHE A 372 13.37 20.13 -2.03
N ILE A 373 13.97 21.25 -1.60
CA ILE A 373 15.19 21.23 -0.79
C ILE A 373 14.93 20.69 0.63
N LYS A 374 13.78 21.03 1.23
CA LYS A 374 13.40 20.44 2.53
C LYS A 374 13.17 18.93 2.40
N LEU A 375 12.48 18.52 1.34
CA LEU A 375 12.20 17.12 1.03
C LEU A 375 13.49 16.33 0.80
N SER A 376 14.45 16.89 0.05
CA SER A 376 15.75 16.25 -0.16
C SER A 376 16.53 16.08 1.13
N ALA A 377 16.45 17.03 2.08
CA ALA A 377 17.07 16.88 3.39
C ALA A 377 16.45 15.74 4.20
N ILE A 378 15.11 15.58 4.16
CA ILE A 378 14.41 14.48 4.85
C ILE A 378 14.82 13.13 4.26
N TYR A 379 14.73 12.96 2.94
CA TYR A 379 15.07 11.69 2.31
C TYR A 379 16.58 11.39 2.30
N TRP A 380 17.44 12.42 2.38
CA TRP A 380 18.85 12.21 2.65
C TRP A 380 19.08 11.58 4.03
N GLU A 381 18.39 12.04 5.07
CA GLU A 381 18.44 11.40 6.39
C GLU A 381 17.91 9.95 6.35
N LYS A 382 16.77 9.72 5.67
CA LYS A 382 16.14 8.40 5.56
C LYS A 382 16.90 7.39 4.70
N CYS A 383 17.81 7.85 3.84
CA CYS A 383 18.64 7.00 2.99
C CYS A 383 19.93 6.51 3.70
N LYS A 384 20.18 6.92 4.96
CA LYS A 384 21.32 6.47 5.76
C LYS A 384 21.24 5.00 6.09
N LEU A 385 22.39 4.32 6.01
CA LEU A 385 22.51 2.92 6.41
C LEU A 385 22.05 2.75 7.88
N ILE A 386 21.07 1.88 8.07
CA ILE A 386 20.48 1.56 9.38
C ILE A 386 21.37 0.54 10.09
N ASP A 387 21.38 0.54 11.42
CA ASP A 387 22.12 -0.49 12.17
C ASP A 387 21.31 -1.80 12.20
N GLY A 388 21.91 -2.93 11.82
CA GLY A 388 21.24 -4.23 11.86
C GLY A 388 20.22 -4.50 10.74
N PHE A 389 20.30 -3.76 9.62
CA PHE A 389 19.40 -3.94 8.46
C PHE A 389 19.54 -5.28 7.71
N ASP A 390 20.38 -6.19 8.18
CA ASP A 390 20.61 -7.50 7.57
C ASP A 390 19.33 -8.35 7.50
N GLU A 391 18.39 -8.15 8.42
CA GLU A 391 17.12 -8.87 8.45
C GLU A 391 16.14 -8.42 7.33
N TYR A 392 16.33 -7.20 6.82
CA TYR A 392 15.46 -6.55 5.82
C TYR A 392 16.30 -5.85 4.73
N GLU A 393 17.44 -6.47 4.38
CA GLU A 393 18.44 -5.86 3.49
C GLU A 393 17.85 -5.59 2.10
N ASP A 394 17.05 -6.51 1.57
CA ASP A 394 16.42 -6.35 0.27
C ASP A 394 15.37 -5.23 0.27
N GLU A 395 14.50 -5.14 1.30
CA GLU A 395 13.52 -4.06 1.41
C GLU A 395 14.22 -2.69 1.52
N PHE A 396 15.25 -2.60 2.36
CA PHE A 396 15.97 -1.35 2.57
C PHE A 396 16.76 -0.90 1.34
N LEU A 397 17.41 -1.83 0.62
CA LEU A 397 18.12 -1.49 -0.61
C LEU A 397 17.16 -1.08 -1.73
N ASN A 398 15.96 -1.68 -1.82
CA ASN A 398 14.91 -1.20 -2.71
C ASN A 398 14.47 0.22 -2.34
N PHE A 399 14.22 0.48 -1.05
CA PHE A 399 13.87 1.82 -0.57
C PHE A 399 14.97 2.86 -0.90
N ARG A 400 16.26 2.54 -0.69
CA ARG A 400 17.39 3.42 -1.10
C ARG A 400 17.42 3.66 -2.60
N ARG A 401 17.09 2.67 -3.42
CA ARG A 401 17.01 2.83 -4.89
C ARG A 401 15.89 3.80 -5.26
N ASP A 402 14.71 3.61 -4.68
CA ASP A 402 13.53 4.43 -4.97
C ASP A 402 13.75 5.89 -4.48
N ILE A 403 14.50 6.11 -3.38
CA ILE A 403 14.99 7.44 -3.00
C ILE A 403 15.94 8.01 -4.07
N GLY A 404 16.78 7.19 -4.66
CA GLY A 404 17.64 7.58 -5.78
C GLY A 404 16.82 8.17 -6.94
N GLU A 405 15.73 7.48 -7.33
CA GLU A 405 14.81 7.94 -8.38
C GLU A 405 14.16 9.29 -8.02
N LEU A 406 13.74 9.47 -6.76
CA LEU A 406 13.29 10.79 -6.27
C LEU A 406 14.38 11.85 -6.44
N PHE A 407 15.64 11.54 -6.12
CA PHE A 407 16.75 12.50 -6.23
C PHE A 407 17.06 12.91 -7.67
N GLU A 408 16.82 12.06 -8.66
CA GLU A 408 16.91 12.43 -10.08
C GLU A 408 15.89 13.53 -10.43
N SER A 409 14.64 13.37 -9.97
CA SER A 409 13.58 14.35 -10.14
C SER A 409 13.87 15.66 -9.38
N LEU A 410 14.32 15.56 -8.12
CA LEU A 410 14.68 16.74 -7.32
C LEU A 410 15.88 17.50 -7.90
N PHE A 411 16.88 16.79 -8.42
CA PHE A 411 18.04 17.40 -9.05
C PHE A 411 17.66 18.14 -10.33
N THR A 412 16.73 17.60 -11.13
CA THR A 412 16.24 18.29 -12.34
C THR A 412 15.66 19.67 -12.03
N ILE A 413 15.05 19.85 -10.86
CA ILE A 413 14.40 21.10 -10.44
C ILE A 413 15.37 22.04 -9.69
N ALA A 414 16.08 21.53 -8.67
CA ALA A 414 16.91 22.37 -7.78
C ALA A 414 18.41 22.42 -8.18
N ARG A 415 18.86 21.52 -9.07
CA ARG A 415 20.22 21.37 -9.61
C ARG A 415 21.33 21.62 -8.58
N SER A 416 21.99 22.78 -8.69
CA SER A 416 23.22 23.11 -7.95
C SER A 416 23.05 23.08 -6.44
N GLU A 417 21.88 23.41 -5.89
CA GLU A 417 21.67 23.42 -4.44
C GLU A 417 21.68 22.01 -3.84
N VAL A 418 21.06 21.03 -4.53
CA VAL A 418 21.08 19.62 -4.09
C VAL A 418 22.50 19.07 -4.16
N PHE A 419 23.19 19.32 -5.27
CA PHE A 419 24.56 18.86 -5.48
C PHE A 419 25.55 19.46 -4.45
N ASN A 420 25.45 20.77 -4.20
CA ASN A 420 26.28 21.48 -3.24
C ASN A 420 26.04 20.97 -1.81
N ASN A 421 24.78 20.75 -1.41
CA ASN A 421 24.44 20.21 -0.09
C ASN A 421 25.05 18.82 0.13
N LEU A 422 24.94 17.93 -0.85
CA LEU A 422 25.52 16.58 -0.77
C LEU A 422 27.07 16.64 -0.74
N SER A 423 27.68 17.48 -1.58
CA SER A 423 29.14 17.65 -1.62
C SER A 423 29.70 18.22 -0.30
N ASN A 424 29.00 19.18 0.29
CA ASN A 424 29.34 19.73 1.60
C ASN A 424 29.16 18.71 2.72
N SER A 425 28.14 17.84 2.64
CA SER A 425 27.92 16.75 3.61
C SER A 425 29.10 15.77 3.61
N VAL A 426 29.59 15.33 2.44
CA VAL A 426 30.79 14.48 2.33
C VAL A 426 32.00 15.18 2.93
N SER A 427 32.23 16.43 2.51
CA SER A 427 33.40 17.21 2.93
C SER A 427 33.41 17.44 4.44
N SER A 428 32.27 17.80 5.03
CA SER A 428 32.12 18.08 6.47
C SER A 428 32.19 16.82 7.34
N SER A 429 31.66 15.70 6.86
CA SER A 429 31.68 14.43 7.59
C SER A 429 33.08 13.85 7.71
N LEU A 430 33.95 14.09 6.73
CA LEU A 430 35.31 13.56 6.66
C LEU A 430 36.41 14.54 7.11
N LEU A 431 36.05 15.65 7.79
CA LEU A 431 37.03 16.66 8.25
C LEU A 431 37.98 16.13 9.34
N ASN A 432 37.47 15.29 10.24
CA ASN A 432 38.21 14.85 11.42
C ASN A 432 39.03 13.58 11.14
N GLU A 433 40.18 13.44 11.82
CA GLU A 433 41.03 12.24 11.69
C GLU A 433 40.36 10.95 12.21
N ARG A 434 39.36 11.08 13.09
CA ARG A 434 38.50 9.99 13.53
C ARG A 434 37.07 10.33 13.15
N CYS A 435 36.42 9.43 12.45
CA CYS A 435 35.01 9.54 12.07
C CYS A 435 34.16 8.64 12.98
N SER A 436 33.01 9.12 13.44
CA SER A 436 31.98 8.26 14.04
C SER A 436 31.24 7.45 12.96
N ASN A 437 30.51 6.41 13.37
CA ASN A 437 29.65 5.64 12.46
C ASN A 437 28.65 6.56 11.75
N ASP A 438 28.05 7.52 12.45
CA ASP A 438 27.13 8.50 11.86
C ASP A 438 27.79 9.36 10.77
N GLN A 439 29.03 9.79 10.98
CA GLN A 439 29.76 10.55 9.96
C GLN A 439 30.05 9.71 8.71
N ILE A 440 30.30 8.41 8.89
CA ILE A 440 30.48 7.49 7.77
C ILE A 440 29.16 7.27 7.03
N LYS A 441 28.06 7.06 7.75
CA LYS A 441 26.71 6.97 7.17
C LYS A 441 26.37 8.22 6.37
N ASN A 442 26.68 9.41 6.90
CA ASN A 442 26.49 10.68 6.18
C ASN A 442 27.29 10.75 4.88
N ALA A 443 28.58 10.39 4.93
CA ALA A 443 29.45 10.41 3.77
C ALA A 443 29.04 9.38 2.71
N ASP A 444 28.70 8.16 3.14
CA ASP A 444 28.18 7.08 2.29
C ASP A 444 26.92 7.51 1.54
N THR A 445 25.89 7.93 2.28
CA THR A 445 24.62 8.33 1.67
C THR A 445 24.79 9.49 0.71
N SER A 446 25.60 10.49 1.06
CA SER A 446 25.86 11.61 0.16
C SER A 446 26.60 11.16 -1.10
N LEU A 447 27.57 10.24 -1.03
CA LEU A 447 28.26 9.71 -2.21
C LEU A 447 27.35 8.81 -3.07
N TYR A 448 26.51 8.00 -2.43
CA TYR A 448 25.50 7.20 -3.12
C TYR A 448 24.56 8.09 -3.94
N LEU A 449 23.95 9.10 -3.31
CA LEU A 449 23.04 10.02 -4.01
C LEU A 449 23.75 10.90 -5.03
N LEU A 450 24.99 11.33 -4.76
CA LEU A 450 25.83 12.02 -5.75
C LEU A 450 26.08 11.15 -6.98
N THR A 451 26.29 9.85 -6.81
CA THR A 451 26.45 8.91 -7.92
C THR A 451 25.18 8.88 -8.77
N VAL A 452 24.02 8.71 -8.13
CA VAL A 452 22.72 8.66 -8.83
C VAL A 452 22.50 9.92 -9.66
N ILE A 453 22.60 11.11 -9.05
CA ILE A 453 22.38 12.37 -9.78
C ILE A 453 23.49 12.70 -10.79
N SER A 454 24.70 12.14 -10.64
CA SER A 454 25.77 12.34 -11.62
C SER A 454 25.55 11.51 -12.89
N SER A 455 24.80 10.40 -12.80
CA SER A 455 24.48 9.55 -13.95
C SER A 455 23.54 10.21 -14.96
N ILE A 456 22.71 11.16 -14.50
CA ILE A 456 21.80 11.92 -15.36
C ILE A 456 22.46 13.17 -15.97
N VAL A 457 23.67 13.55 -15.53
CA VAL A 457 24.43 14.67 -16.10
C VAL A 457 25.13 14.20 -17.38
N GLY A 458 24.69 14.71 -18.53
CA GLY A 458 25.28 14.35 -19.82
C GLY A 458 26.67 14.96 -20.06
N GLU A 459 27.51 14.29 -20.86
CA GLU A 459 28.88 14.70 -21.20
C GLU A 459 28.99 16.11 -21.84
N THR A 460 27.90 16.65 -22.38
CA THR A 460 27.85 17.94 -23.07
C THR A 460 27.37 19.10 -22.19
N GLU A 461 26.97 18.85 -20.94
CA GLU A 461 26.49 19.91 -20.04
C GLU A 461 27.65 20.69 -19.42
N ASN A 462 27.81 21.95 -19.82
CA ASN A 462 28.79 22.88 -19.23
C ASN A 462 28.19 23.63 -18.02
N ASP A 463 27.83 22.91 -16.96
CA ASP A 463 27.37 23.56 -15.71
C ASP A 463 28.56 23.98 -14.85
N THR A 464 28.89 25.26 -14.87
CA THR A 464 30.01 25.83 -14.11
C THR A 464 29.88 25.64 -12.60
N ASN A 465 28.67 25.56 -12.07
CA ASN A 465 28.45 25.39 -10.63
C ASN A 465 28.76 23.95 -10.20
N LEU A 466 28.33 22.96 -10.98
CA LEU A 466 28.65 21.55 -10.71
C LEU A 466 30.15 21.29 -10.76
N PHE A 467 30.85 21.87 -11.74
CA PHE A 467 32.31 21.76 -11.82
C PHE A 467 33.01 22.42 -10.62
N TYR A 468 32.49 23.54 -10.14
CA TYR A 468 33.02 24.22 -8.95
C TYR A 468 32.82 23.36 -7.70
N ASP A 469 31.62 22.81 -7.49
CA ASP A 469 31.30 21.97 -6.33
C ASP A 469 32.13 20.68 -6.33
N LEU A 470 32.30 20.03 -7.49
CA LEU A 470 33.19 18.89 -7.65
C LEU A 470 34.65 19.24 -7.32
N ASN A 471 35.14 20.37 -7.81
CA ASN A 471 36.50 20.80 -7.50
C ASN A 471 36.69 21.03 -5.99
N CYS A 472 35.73 21.69 -5.33
CA CYS A 472 35.72 21.87 -3.88
C CYS A 472 35.72 20.52 -3.14
N LEU A 473 34.94 19.54 -3.61
CA LEU A 473 34.90 18.21 -3.05
C LEU A 473 36.26 17.51 -3.16
N PHE A 474 36.92 17.54 -4.32
CA PHE A 474 38.26 16.96 -4.48
C PHE A 474 39.32 17.70 -3.63
N GLU A 475 39.24 19.03 -3.54
CA GLU A 475 40.13 19.83 -2.69
C GLU A 475 40.01 19.49 -1.20
N SER A 476 38.86 18.96 -0.75
CA SER A 476 38.68 18.42 0.61
C SER A 476 39.53 17.16 0.89
N LYS A 477 40.10 16.54 -0.15
CA LYS A 477 40.89 15.29 -0.11
C LYS A 477 40.11 14.10 0.45
N PHE A 478 38.80 14.05 0.20
CA PHE A 478 37.92 13.01 0.73
C PHE A 478 38.42 11.58 0.42
N LEU A 479 38.93 11.32 -0.79
CA LEU A 479 39.48 10.00 -1.16
C LEU A 479 40.67 9.58 -0.29
N VAL A 480 41.60 10.50 -0.03
CA VAL A 480 42.75 10.25 0.85
C VAL A 480 42.29 10.00 2.28
N ARG A 481 41.24 10.73 2.73
CA ARG A 481 40.64 10.53 4.06
C ARG A 481 40.02 9.14 4.18
N ILE A 482 39.16 8.74 3.23
CA ILE A 482 38.53 7.41 3.22
C ILE A 482 39.58 6.30 3.22
N ALA A 483 40.64 6.45 2.42
CA ALA A 483 41.73 5.49 2.39
C ALA A 483 42.57 5.46 3.69
N SER A 484 42.58 6.52 4.50
CA SER A 484 43.37 6.58 5.74
C SER A 484 42.58 6.28 7.00
N LEU A 485 41.27 6.04 6.89
CA LEU A 485 40.45 5.66 8.04
C LEU A 485 40.96 4.35 8.66
N PRO A 486 41.19 4.31 9.98
CA PRO A 486 41.66 3.10 10.64
C PRO A 486 40.54 2.06 10.61
N LEU A 487 40.84 0.84 10.14
CA LEU A 487 40.03 -0.35 10.41
C LEU A 487 40.14 -0.72 11.89
N SER A 488 39.69 0.15 12.81
CA SER A 488 39.68 -0.12 14.24
C SER A 488 38.49 -1.00 14.63
N SER A 489 38.61 -1.75 15.72
CA SER A 489 37.58 -2.65 16.28
C SER A 489 36.20 -2.02 16.52
N ASP A 490 36.12 -0.69 16.57
CA ASP A 490 34.88 0.06 16.86
C ASP A 490 34.11 0.44 15.59
N LEU A 491 34.74 0.32 14.41
CA LEU A 491 34.11 0.61 13.12
C LEU A 491 33.46 -0.65 12.58
N ASP A 492 32.18 -0.55 12.24
CA ASP A 492 31.51 -1.64 11.54
C ASP A 492 32.15 -1.81 10.16
N ASN A 493 32.80 -2.97 9.98
CA ASN A 493 33.46 -3.34 8.74
C ASN A 493 32.48 -3.27 7.54
N LYS A 494 31.19 -3.54 7.77
CA LYS A 494 30.16 -3.45 6.73
C LYS A 494 29.94 -1.99 6.30
N LEU A 495 29.78 -1.04 7.22
CA LEU A 495 29.62 0.40 6.90
C LEU A 495 30.80 0.94 6.08
N TYR A 496 32.03 0.60 6.47
CA TYR A 496 33.21 1.01 5.71
C TYR A 496 33.23 0.43 4.29
N GLN A 497 32.77 -0.81 4.12
CA GLN A 497 32.68 -1.44 2.80
C GLN A 497 31.68 -0.74 1.88
N TYR A 498 30.51 -0.32 2.38
CA TYR A 498 29.58 0.50 1.58
C TYR A 498 30.19 1.84 1.18
N LEU A 499 30.80 2.56 2.14
CA LEU A 499 31.45 3.84 1.85
C LEU A 499 32.48 3.72 0.73
N VAL A 500 33.34 2.68 0.78
CA VAL A 500 34.34 2.44 -0.28
C VAL A 500 33.67 2.09 -1.61
N LYS A 501 32.66 1.20 -1.59
CA LYS A 501 31.93 0.78 -2.80
C LYS A 501 31.26 1.97 -3.48
N ASP A 502 30.55 2.81 -2.75
CA ASP A 502 29.86 3.97 -3.31
C ASP A 502 30.83 5.11 -3.66
N SER A 503 31.98 5.21 -2.98
CA SER A 503 33.09 6.06 -3.45
C SER A 503 33.61 5.65 -4.82
N ILE A 504 33.85 4.33 -5.04
CA ILE A 504 34.33 3.79 -6.32
C ILE A 504 33.31 4.01 -7.43
N LYS A 505 32.03 3.79 -7.16
CA LYS A 505 30.97 4.06 -8.14
C LYS A 505 30.90 5.55 -8.47
N PHE A 506 30.92 6.43 -7.48
CA PHE A 506 30.85 7.88 -7.68
C PHE A 506 31.97 8.36 -8.62
N ILE A 507 33.23 8.01 -8.32
CA ILE A 507 34.36 8.40 -9.17
C ILE A 507 34.30 7.77 -10.56
N SER A 508 33.69 6.59 -10.70
CA SER A 508 33.46 5.96 -12.00
C SER A 508 32.37 6.66 -12.80
N GLU A 509 31.39 7.29 -12.16
CA GLU A 509 30.25 7.91 -12.84
C GLU A 509 30.58 9.31 -13.37
N ILE A 510 31.43 10.05 -12.64
CA ILE A 510 31.84 11.41 -13.03
C ILE A 510 32.93 11.46 -14.12
N ASN A 511 32.96 10.50 -15.05
CA ASN A 511 33.97 10.46 -16.13
C ASN A 511 33.99 11.73 -16.98
N TRP A 512 32.82 12.34 -17.18
CA TRP A 512 32.66 13.62 -17.85
C TRP A 512 33.45 14.75 -17.17
N PHE A 513 33.62 14.73 -15.85
CA PHE A 513 34.39 15.73 -15.12
C PHE A 513 35.89 15.64 -15.42
N TYR A 514 36.44 14.42 -15.57
CA TYR A 514 37.85 14.21 -15.89
C TYR A 514 38.23 14.69 -17.29
N GLN A 515 37.24 14.94 -18.16
CA GLN A 515 37.47 15.61 -19.42
C GLN A 515 37.75 17.11 -19.24
N THR A 516 37.47 17.72 -18.09
CA THR A 516 37.71 19.17 -17.89
C THR A 516 39.14 19.46 -17.42
N PRO A 517 39.69 20.68 -17.64
CA PRO A 517 40.99 21.07 -17.11
C PRO A 517 41.10 20.93 -15.58
N SER A 518 40.01 21.22 -14.86
CA SER A 518 39.94 21.10 -13.39
C SER A 518 39.87 19.63 -12.95
N GLY A 519 39.17 18.77 -13.69
CA GLY A 519 39.12 17.34 -13.38
C GLY A 519 40.46 16.63 -13.63
N LEU A 520 41.17 17.02 -14.69
CA LEU A 520 42.47 16.44 -15.06
C LEU A 520 43.52 16.53 -13.94
N SER A 521 43.49 17.57 -13.09
CA SER A 521 44.43 17.69 -11.96
C SER A 521 44.20 16.64 -10.87
N HIS A 522 42.99 16.08 -10.77
CA HIS A 522 42.60 15.16 -9.69
C HIS A 522 42.65 13.69 -10.11
N VAL A 523 42.84 13.38 -11.40
CA VAL A 523 42.87 12.00 -11.94
C VAL A 523 43.93 11.13 -11.25
N ASN A 524 45.08 11.69 -10.90
CA ASN A 524 46.13 10.93 -10.22
C ASN A 524 45.66 10.44 -8.83
N ASP A 525 45.00 11.31 -8.06
CA ASP A 525 44.47 10.95 -6.73
C ASP A 525 43.38 9.88 -6.84
N VAL A 526 42.54 9.95 -7.88
CA VAL A 526 41.51 8.95 -8.21
C VAL A 526 42.15 7.59 -8.54
N LEU A 527 43.15 7.56 -9.41
CA LEU A 527 43.84 6.31 -9.78
C LEU A 527 44.58 5.70 -8.58
N MET A 528 45.24 6.51 -7.76
CA MET A 528 45.90 6.04 -6.54
C MET A 528 44.90 5.41 -5.56
N PHE A 529 43.70 5.98 -5.43
CA PHE A 529 42.63 5.40 -4.64
C PHE A 529 42.16 4.06 -5.22
N LEU A 530 41.89 4.00 -6.53
CA LEU A 530 41.43 2.78 -7.21
C LEU A 530 42.46 1.64 -7.15
N PHE A 531 43.75 1.93 -7.38
CA PHE A 531 44.80 0.92 -7.30
C PHE A 531 44.95 0.34 -5.90
N LYS A 532 44.77 1.16 -4.85
CA LYS A 532 44.77 0.65 -3.48
C LYS A 532 43.70 -0.42 -3.25
N TYR A 533 42.48 -0.19 -3.75
CA TYR A 533 41.36 -1.14 -3.57
C TYR A 533 41.30 -2.23 -4.63
N LEU A 534 42.11 -2.14 -5.69
CA LEU A 534 42.30 -3.24 -6.65
C LEU A 534 43.00 -4.45 -5.99
N GLU A 535 43.81 -4.21 -4.95
CA GLU A 535 44.48 -5.27 -4.19
C GLU A 535 43.53 -5.99 -3.21
N ASP A 536 42.34 -5.44 -2.93
CA ASP A 536 41.33 -6.03 -2.05
C ASP A 536 40.30 -6.84 -2.86
N SER A 537 40.15 -8.13 -2.53
CA SER A 537 39.23 -9.04 -3.22
C SER A 537 37.78 -8.57 -3.22
N ASN A 538 37.36 -7.79 -2.21
CA ASN A 538 35.98 -7.30 -2.11
C ASN A 538 35.66 -6.20 -3.13
N PHE A 539 36.68 -5.46 -3.59
CA PHE A 539 36.52 -4.31 -4.47
C PHE A 539 37.22 -4.47 -5.82
N GLN A 540 37.97 -5.55 -6.03
CA GLN A 540 38.78 -5.78 -7.22
C GLN A 540 38.01 -5.61 -8.55
N ASP A 541 36.81 -6.19 -8.68
CA ASP A 541 36.01 -6.08 -9.91
C ASP A 541 35.51 -4.64 -10.13
N SER A 542 34.95 -4.01 -9.09
CA SER A 542 34.47 -2.63 -9.17
C SER A 542 35.59 -1.64 -9.46
N ALA A 543 36.73 -1.78 -8.79
CA ALA A 543 37.92 -0.94 -9.02
C ALA A 543 38.47 -1.14 -10.44
N SER A 544 38.57 -2.38 -10.92
CA SER A 544 39.04 -2.67 -12.29
C SER A 544 38.13 -2.04 -13.35
N ARG A 545 36.80 -2.11 -13.19
CA ARG A 545 35.85 -1.50 -14.12
C ARG A 545 35.93 0.02 -14.11
N ALA A 546 36.03 0.63 -12.92
CA ALA A 546 36.19 2.07 -12.77
C ALA A 546 37.49 2.57 -13.45
N ILE A 547 38.61 1.85 -13.26
CA ILE A 547 39.87 2.17 -13.94
C ILE A 547 39.69 2.14 -15.46
N LEU A 548 39.09 1.06 -16.01
CA LEU A 548 38.86 0.94 -17.45
C LEU A 548 38.04 2.12 -17.99
N SER A 549 36.93 2.46 -17.32
CA SER A 549 36.03 3.55 -17.72
C SER A 549 36.75 4.91 -17.77
N ILE A 550 37.55 5.20 -16.74
CA ILE A 550 38.31 6.46 -16.66
C ILE A 550 39.42 6.47 -17.72
N THR A 551 40.12 5.34 -17.93
CA THR A 551 41.23 5.26 -18.89
C THR A 551 40.79 5.32 -20.34
N ASP A 552 39.66 4.71 -20.69
CA ASP A 552 39.09 4.79 -22.05
C ASP A 552 38.75 6.24 -22.41
N THR A 553 38.23 6.99 -21.44
CA THR A 553 37.94 8.43 -21.57
C THR A 553 39.22 9.27 -21.68
N TYR A 554 40.26 8.90 -20.95
CA TYR A 554 41.57 9.56 -20.95
C TYR A 554 42.36 9.36 -22.26
N GLU A 555 42.32 8.16 -22.85
CA GLU A 555 42.97 7.87 -24.14
C GLU A 555 42.42 8.73 -25.28
N VAL A 556 41.10 9.01 -25.28
CA VAL A 556 40.45 9.84 -26.30
C VAL A 556 41.03 11.26 -26.29
N LYS A 557 41.34 11.85 -25.11
CA LYS A 557 41.92 13.19 -25.03
C LYS A 557 43.43 13.25 -25.27
N LEU A 558 44.20 12.23 -24.87
CA LEU A 558 45.62 12.15 -25.22
C LEU A 558 45.80 12.07 -26.74
N ARG A 559 44.97 11.29 -27.46
CA ARG A 559 44.99 11.26 -28.92
C ARG A 559 44.59 12.60 -29.56
N ILE A 560 43.61 13.31 -29.01
CA ILE A 560 43.19 14.64 -29.52
C ILE A 560 44.24 15.73 -29.25
N LEU A 561 44.93 15.68 -28.11
CA LEU A 561 46.03 16.61 -27.76
C LEU A 561 47.33 16.32 -28.54
N GLU A 562 47.59 15.06 -28.89
CA GLU A 562 48.71 14.70 -29.78
C GLU A 562 48.45 15.13 -31.22
N VAL A 563 47.21 14.97 -31.73
CA VAL A 563 46.85 15.42 -33.08
C VAL A 563 46.89 16.95 -33.21
N SER A 564 46.45 17.70 -32.20
CA SER A 564 46.50 19.17 -32.19
C SER A 564 47.88 19.78 -31.88
N ARG A 565 48.84 18.99 -31.40
CA ARG A 565 50.27 19.37 -31.34
C ARG A 565 51.05 19.00 -32.60
N SER A 566 50.44 18.27 -33.53
CA SER A 566 51.03 17.82 -34.80
C SER A 566 50.58 18.60 -36.04
N THR A 567 49.79 19.67 -35.83
CA THR A 567 49.45 20.73 -36.81
C THR A 567 49.94 22.07 -36.29
#